data_AF-A0A7J0GJT2-F1
#
_entry.id   AF-A0A7J0GJT2-F1
#
_cell.length_a   1.000
_cell.length_b   1.000
_cell.length_c   1.000
_cell.angle_alpha   90.00
_cell.angle_beta   90.00
_cell.angle_gamma   90.00
#
_symmetry.space_group_name_H-M   'P 1'
#
loop_
_entity.id
_entity.type
_entity.pdbx_description
1 polymer ?
#
loop_
_entity_poly.entity_id
_entity_poly.type
_entity_poly.pdbx_seq_one_letter_code
_entity_poly.pdbx_strand_id
1 'polypeptide(L)'
;MASSSQNNFDLNDVPNVQPELRVHHSYLKKGPFMTNGSVMLDDDIAASVAKGIITPLDEKLLANRTDDEAINESMALSIQCASSVSNMARRLQVRGNEVQELRTQVLILQRRNRGLQQGE
;
A
#
# COMPACT_ATOMS: atom_id res chain seq x y z
N MET A 1 1.77 -6.44 -34.58
CA MET A 1 0.71 -6.07 -33.63
C MET A 1 1.06 -6.71 -32.30
N ALA A 2 1.72 -5.98 -31.40
CA ALA A 2 2.07 -6.49 -30.07
C ALA A 2 1.07 -5.93 -29.07
N SER A 3 0.28 -6.82 -28.45
CA SER A 3 -0.62 -6.48 -27.36
C SER A 3 0.23 -6.26 -26.11
N SER A 4 0.44 -5.00 -25.75
CA SER A 4 1.03 -4.62 -24.46
C SER A 4 -0.06 -4.81 -23.41
N SER A 5 0.02 -5.91 -22.66
CA SER A 5 -0.87 -6.14 -21.52
C SER A 5 -0.42 -5.20 -20.39
N GLN A 6 -0.94 -3.98 -20.43
CA GLN A 6 -0.85 -3.03 -19.34
C GLN A 6 -1.69 -3.57 -18.19
N ASN A 7 -1.05 -4.30 -17.28
CA ASN A 7 -1.57 -4.59 -15.95
C ASN A 7 -1.58 -3.26 -15.16
N ASN A 8 -2.52 -2.38 -15.49
CA ASN A 8 -2.74 -1.14 -14.76
C ASN A 8 -3.38 -1.50 -13.43
N PHE A 9 -2.58 -1.68 -12.39
CA PHE A 9 -3.06 -1.62 -11.01
C PHE A 9 -3.63 -0.21 -10.78
N ASP A 10 -4.96 -0.08 -10.80
CA ASP A 10 -5.61 1.18 -10.47
C ASP A 10 -5.47 1.43 -8.97
N LEU A 11 -4.56 2.32 -8.59
CA LEU A 11 -4.38 2.73 -7.19
C LEU A 11 -5.61 3.48 -6.62
N ASN A 12 -6.62 3.78 -7.43
CA ASN A 12 -7.91 4.31 -6.98
C ASN A 12 -8.94 3.21 -6.72
N ASP A 13 -8.68 1.96 -7.12
CA ASP A 13 -9.57 0.83 -6.87
C ASP A 13 -9.45 0.39 -5.40
N VAL A 14 -10.59 0.18 -4.76
CA VAL A 14 -10.63 -0.23 -3.35
C VAL A 14 -10.44 -1.75 -3.32
N PRO A 15 -9.40 -2.30 -2.67
CA PRO A 15 -9.19 -3.73 -2.66
C PRO A 15 -10.37 -4.42 -1.94
N ASN A 16 -11.20 -5.14 -2.69
CA ASN A 16 -12.30 -5.95 -2.16
C ASN A 16 -11.91 -7.42 -1.95
N VAL A 17 -10.66 -7.78 -2.24
CA VAL A 17 -10.17 -9.16 -2.16
C VAL A 17 -9.17 -9.27 -1.00
N GLN A 18 -9.39 -10.25 -0.13
CA GLN A 18 -8.44 -10.58 0.94
C GLN A 18 -7.10 -10.99 0.32
N PRO A 19 -5.95 -10.50 0.85
CA PRO A 19 -4.65 -10.89 0.33
C PRO A 19 -4.45 -12.41 0.54
N GLU A 20 -4.34 -13.16 -0.55
CA GLU A 20 -3.92 -14.57 -0.50
C GLU A 20 -2.48 -14.64 0.03
N LEU A 21 -2.32 -15.12 1.26
CA LEU A 21 -1.02 -15.53 1.80
C LEU A 21 -0.55 -16.79 1.06
N ARG A 22 0.17 -16.62 -0.06
CA ARG A 22 0.94 -17.70 -0.68
C ARG A 22 2.18 -17.98 0.17
N VAL A 23 1.99 -18.79 1.21
CA VAL A 23 3.10 -19.39 1.96
C VAL A 23 3.75 -20.44 1.05
N HIS A 24 4.79 -20.08 0.30
CA HIS A 24 5.57 -21.05 -0.46
C HIS A 24 6.33 -21.97 0.50
N HIS A 25 6.04 -23.27 0.51
CA HIS A 25 6.59 -24.23 1.48
C HIS A 25 8.10 -24.56 1.27
N SER A 26 8.76 -23.93 0.29
CA SER A 26 10.17 -24.17 -0.04
C SER A 26 11.17 -23.50 0.91
N TYR A 27 10.74 -22.58 1.77
CA TYR A 27 11.61 -21.90 2.74
C TYR A 27 12.07 -22.79 3.92
N LEU A 28 11.52 -24.00 4.07
CA LEU A 28 11.73 -24.83 5.27
C LEU A 28 13.01 -25.71 5.24
N LYS A 29 13.89 -25.54 4.23
CA LYS A 29 15.10 -26.41 4.08
C LYS A 29 16.40 -25.83 4.63
N LYS A 30 16.46 -24.53 4.92
CA LYS A 30 17.49 -23.95 5.79
C LYS A 30 16.80 -23.62 7.10
N GLY A 31 17.37 -24.07 8.22
CA GLY A 31 16.78 -23.88 9.56
C GLY A 31 16.38 -22.41 9.82
N PRO A 32 15.55 -22.15 10.85
CA PRO A 32 15.05 -20.81 11.13
C PRO A 32 16.21 -19.83 11.16
N PHE A 33 16.19 -18.82 10.27
CA PHE A 33 17.14 -17.72 10.28
C PHE A 33 17.02 -17.03 11.65
N MET A 34 17.95 -17.34 12.55
CA MET A 34 17.96 -16.82 13.91
C MET A 34 18.25 -15.31 13.86
N THR A 35 17.17 -14.54 14.00
CA THR A 35 17.08 -13.38 14.91
C THR A 35 18.24 -12.38 14.89
N ASN A 36 18.41 -11.64 13.79
CA ASN A 36 19.02 -10.28 13.76
C ASN A 36 19.27 -9.75 12.33
N GLY A 37 19.28 -10.60 11.31
CA GLY A 37 19.45 -10.16 9.93
C GLY A 37 18.21 -9.47 9.36
N SER A 38 18.34 -8.20 8.96
CA SER A 38 17.29 -7.47 8.25
C SER A 38 17.42 -7.73 6.75
N VAL A 39 16.30 -8.03 6.07
CA VAL A 39 16.23 -8.11 4.61
C VAL A 39 16.77 -6.83 3.94
N MET A 40 16.68 -5.69 4.63
CA MET A 40 17.18 -4.41 4.12
C MET A 40 18.67 -4.16 4.37
N LEU A 41 19.32 -4.95 5.23
CA LEU A 41 20.72 -4.72 5.66
C LEU A 41 21.67 -5.86 5.27
N ASP A 42 21.13 -6.97 4.77
CA ASP A 42 21.90 -8.18 4.45
C ASP A 42 21.47 -8.71 3.09
N ASP A 43 22.40 -8.61 2.13
CA ASP A 43 22.19 -9.01 0.73
C ASP A 43 21.95 -10.52 0.57
N ASP A 44 22.58 -11.35 1.42
CA ASP A 44 22.42 -12.81 1.36
C ASP A 44 21.01 -13.21 1.83
N ILE A 45 20.50 -12.54 2.87
CA ILE A 45 19.13 -12.70 3.34
C ILE A 45 18.14 -12.18 2.31
N ALA A 46 18.39 -11.00 1.73
CA ALA A 46 17.57 -10.43 0.67
C ALA A 46 17.46 -11.37 -0.55
N ALA A 47 18.59 -11.89 -1.02
CA ALA A 47 18.64 -12.83 -2.15
C ALA A 47 17.94 -14.15 -1.84
N SER A 48 18.08 -14.68 -0.61
CA SER A 48 17.42 -15.92 -0.21
C SER A 48 15.89 -15.75 -0.11
N VAL A 49 15.41 -14.61 0.38
CA VAL A 49 13.97 -14.29 0.44
C VAL A 49 13.42 -14.10 -0.97
N ALA A 50 14.11 -13.31 -1.81
CA ALA A 50 13.71 -13.08 -3.20
C ALA A 50 13.56 -14.39 -3.98
N LYS A 51 14.49 -15.35 -3.82
CA LYS A 51 14.44 -16.67 -4.47
C LYS A 51 13.19 -17.51 -4.16
N GLY A 52 12.50 -17.27 -3.04
CA GLY A 52 11.26 -17.98 -2.77
C GLY A 52 9.99 -17.23 -3.19
N ILE A 53 10.11 -15.96 -3.59
CA ILE A 53 9.01 -15.12 -4.05
C ILE A 53 8.95 -15.10 -5.59
N ILE A 54 10.13 -15.07 -6.24
CA ILE A 54 10.26 -15.00 -7.70
C ILE A 54 9.87 -16.36 -8.32
N THR A 55 8.93 -16.35 -9.27
CA THR A 55 8.59 -17.53 -10.07
C THR A 55 9.51 -17.66 -11.29
N PRO A 56 9.62 -18.84 -11.94
CA PRO A 56 10.41 -18.99 -13.17
C PRO A 56 9.98 -18.05 -14.32
N LEU A 57 8.72 -17.61 -14.33
CA LEU A 57 8.24 -16.61 -15.27
C LEU A 57 8.82 -15.22 -14.95
N ASP A 58 8.86 -14.87 -13.66
CA ASP A 58 9.44 -13.62 -13.18
C ASP A 58 10.94 -13.59 -13.45
N GLU A 59 11.68 -14.69 -13.25
CA GLU A 59 13.09 -14.78 -13.61
C GLU A 59 13.34 -14.48 -15.10
N LYS A 60 12.51 -15.05 -15.98
CA LYS A 60 12.59 -14.79 -17.42
C LYS A 60 12.27 -13.33 -17.75
N LEU A 61 11.31 -12.72 -17.06
CA LEU A 61 10.97 -11.31 -17.26
C LEU A 61 12.11 -10.41 -16.77
N LEU A 62 12.68 -10.69 -15.60
CA LEU A 62 13.78 -9.94 -15.02
C LEU A 62 15.08 -10.09 -15.83
N ALA A 63 15.39 -11.29 -16.34
CA ALA A 63 16.58 -11.53 -17.16
C ALA A 63 16.56 -10.82 -18.52
N ASN A 64 15.38 -10.44 -19.01
CA ASN A 64 15.24 -9.68 -20.26
C ASN A 64 15.12 -8.16 -20.02
N ARG A 65 15.09 -7.71 -18.77
CA ARG A 65 15.02 -6.29 -18.43
C ARG A 65 16.41 -5.69 -18.34
N THR A 66 16.54 -4.50 -18.90
CA THR A 66 17.73 -3.66 -18.72
C THR A 66 17.63 -2.84 -17.43
N ASP A 67 18.78 -2.43 -16.89
CA ASP A 67 18.82 -1.56 -15.71
C ASP A 67 18.07 -0.24 -15.95
N ASP A 68 18.17 0.33 -17.15
CA ASP A 68 17.46 1.55 -17.54
C ASP A 68 15.94 1.37 -17.49
N GLU A 69 15.42 0.24 -17.98
CA GLU A 69 14.00 -0.09 -17.90
C GLU A 69 13.55 -0.27 -16.45
N ALA A 70 14.35 -0.97 -15.64
CA ALA A 70 14.05 -1.18 -14.22
C ALA A 70 14.01 0.14 -13.44
N ILE A 71 14.95 1.06 -13.70
CA ILE A 71 14.98 2.39 -13.09
C ILE A 71 13.76 3.20 -13.52
N ASN A 72 13.44 3.22 -14.82
CA ASN A 72 12.31 3.99 -15.35
C ASN A 72 10.97 3.49 -14.79
N GLU A 73 10.76 2.18 -14.71
CA GLU A 73 9.56 1.60 -14.09
C GLU A 73 9.48 1.91 -12.59
N SER A 74 10.59 1.81 -11.87
CA SER A 74 10.66 2.17 -10.45
C SER A 74 10.34 3.65 -10.21
N MET A 75 10.82 4.55 -11.08
CA MET A 75 10.46 5.97 -11.04
C MET A 75 8.98 6.20 -11.32
N ALA A 76 8.43 5.54 -12.35
CA ALA A 76 7.00 5.64 -12.66
C ALA A 76 6.13 5.18 -11.48
N LEU A 77 6.47 4.05 -10.86
CA LEU A 77 5.81 3.55 -9.67
C LEU A 77 5.93 4.52 -8.50
N SER A 78 7.12 5.10 -8.27
CA SER A 78 7.34 6.08 -7.21
C SER A 78 6.48 7.33 -7.38
N ILE A 79 6.35 7.84 -8.61
CA ILE A 79 5.48 8.99 -8.94
C ILE A 79 4.01 8.65 -8.71
N GLN A 80 3.57 7.46 -9.12
CA GLN A 80 2.20 6.99 -8.91
C GLN A 80 1.88 6.83 -7.42
N CYS A 81 2.79 6.24 -6.65
CA CYS A 81 2.68 6.11 -5.20
C CYS A 81 2.57 7.48 -4.53
N ALA A 82 3.46 8.43 -4.87
CA ALA A 82 3.42 9.79 -4.33
C ALA A 82 2.07 10.49 -4.65
N SER A 83 1.56 10.31 -5.86
CA SER A 83 0.26 10.86 -6.28
C SER A 83 -0.90 10.24 -5.51
N SER A 84 -0.90 8.92 -5.34
CA SER A 84 -1.92 8.18 -4.59
C SER A 84 -1.94 8.61 -3.12
N VAL A 85 -0.78 8.63 -2.46
CA VAL A 85 -0.65 9.08 -1.06
C VAL A 85 -1.10 10.52 -0.90
N SER A 86 -0.73 11.41 -1.83
CA SER A 86 -1.16 12.82 -1.80
C SER A 86 -2.68 12.95 -1.95
N ASN A 87 -3.30 12.15 -2.82
CA ASN A 87 -4.75 12.14 -2.98
C ASN A 87 -5.46 11.63 -1.72
N MET A 88 -4.94 10.59 -1.07
CA MET A 88 -5.44 10.10 0.21
C MET A 88 -5.32 11.17 1.30
N ALA A 89 -4.17 11.85 1.40
CA ALA A 89 -3.94 12.92 2.36
C ALA A 89 -4.97 14.06 2.18
N ARG A 90 -5.21 14.48 0.94
CA ARG A 90 -6.22 15.49 0.62
C ARG A 90 -7.63 15.04 1.03
N ARG A 91 -8.02 13.80 0.71
CA ARG A 91 -9.34 13.26 1.09
C ARG A 91 -9.51 13.20 2.61
N LEU A 92 -8.46 12.79 3.33
CA LEU A 92 -8.46 12.76 4.79
C LEU A 92 -8.59 14.16 5.38
N GLN A 93 -7.92 15.17 4.80
CA GLN A 93 -8.04 16.55 5.23
C GLN A 93 -9.47 17.08 5.07
N VAL A 94 -10.11 16.86 3.91
CA VAL A 94 -11.50 17.26 3.67
C VAL A 94 -12.44 16.60 4.69
N ARG A 95 -12.33 15.29 4.88
CA ARG A 95 -13.13 14.56 5.88
C ARG A 95 -12.88 15.06 7.30
N GLY A 96 -11.63 15.45 7.62
CA GLY A 96 -11.29 16.04 8.90
C GLY A 96 -12.03 17.35 9.17
N ASN A 97 -12.12 18.21 8.16
CA ASN A 97 -12.86 19.47 8.24
C ASN A 97 -14.37 19.23 8.42
N GLU A 98 -14.96 18.31 7.65
CA GLU A 98 -16.37 17.93 7.78
C GLU A 98 -16.70 17.41 9.18
N VAL A 99 -15.85 16.54 9.74
CA VAL A 99 -16.03 16.02 11.11
C VAL A 99 -15.96 17.15 12.13
N GLN A 100 -15.06 18.12 11.95
CA GLN A 100 -14.93 19.25 12.86
C GLN A 100 -16.15 20.18 12.80
N GLU A 101 -16.68 20.40 11.60
CA GLU A 101 -17.92 21.16 11.41
C GLU A 101 -19.10 20.47 12.10
N LEU A 102 -19.28 19.18 11.86
CA LEU A 102 -20.34 18.38 12.49
C LEU A 102 -20.23 18.40 14.02
N ARG A 103 -19.02 18.27 14.58
CA ARG A 103 -18.79 18.40 16.03
C ARG A 103 -19.25 19.75 16.55
N THR A 104 -18.98 20.82 15.82
CA THR A 104 -19.40 22.19 16.18
C THR A 104 -20.93 22.31 16.16
N GLN A 105 -21.58 21.80 15.11
CA GLN A 105 -23.04 21.81 14.99
C GLN A 105 -23.71 21.01 16.12
N VAL A 106 -23.18 19.82 16.45
CA VAL A 106 -23.67 19.00 17.57
C VAL A 106 -23.58 19.75 18.89
N LEU A 107 -22.44 20.43 19.16
CA LEU A 107 -22.28 21.22 20.39
C LEU A 107 -23.26 22.39 20.49
N ILE A 108 -23.59 23.03 19.36
CA ILE A 108 -24.60 24.10 19.30
C ILE A 108 -25.98 23.52 19.62
N LEU A 109 -26.36 22.42 18.97
CA LEU A 109 -27.66 21.77 19.18
C LEU A 109 -27.83 21.27 20.62
N GLN A 110 -26.79 20.67 21.21
CA GLN A 110 -26.81 20.24 22.61
C GLN A 110 -27.03 21.40 23.58
N ARG A 111 -26.38 22.55 23.33
CA ARG A 111 -26.61 23.76 24.14
C ARG A 111 -28.04 24.27 24.00
N ARG A 112 -28.59 24.30 22.79
CA ARG A 112 -29.98 24.71 22.54
C ARG A 112 -30.98 23.80 23.26
N ASN A 113 -30.82 22.49 23.16
CA ASN A 113 -31.70 21.53 23.84
C ASN A 113 -31.64 21.67 25.36
N ARG A 114 -30.45 21.88 25.95
CA ARG A 114 -30.33 22.15 27.39
C ARG A 114 -31.04 23.45 27.81
N GLY A 115 -30.92 24.51 27.00
CA GLY A 115 -31.61 25.78 27.27
C GLY A 115 -33.13 25.65 27.22
N LEU A 116 -33.65 24.83 26.31
CA LEU A 116 -35.08 24.54 26.23
C LEU A 116 -35.58 23.74 27.44
N GLN A 117 -34.80 22.78 27.94
CA GLN A 117 -35.14 21.97 29.12
C GLN A 117 -35.10 22.73 30.46
N GLN A 118 -34.45 23.91 30.52
CA GLN A 118 -34.36 24.73 31.73
C GLN A 118 -35.40 25.87 31.76
N GLY A 119 -36.16 26.05 30.68
CA GLY A 119 -37.19 27.08 30.54
C GLY A 119 -38.63 26.56 30.72
N GLU A 120 -38.79 25.30 31.13
CA GLU A 120 -40.05 24.68 31.59
C GLU A 120 -40.02 24.52 33.12
#